data_AF-A0A9D3LNL9-F1
#
_entry.id   AF-A0A9D3LNL9-F1
#
_cell.length_a   1.000
_cell.length_b   1.000
_cell.length_c   1.000
_cell.angle_alpha   90.00
_cell.angle_beta   90.00
_cell.angle_gamma   90.00
#
_symmetry.space_group_name_H-M   'P 1'
#
loop_
_entity.id
_entity.type
_entity.pdbx_description
1 polymer ?
#
loop_
_entity_poly.entity_id
_entity_poly.type
_entity_poly.pdbx_seq_one_letter_code
_entity_poly.pdbx_strand_id
1 'polypeptide(L)'
;MRRGWWVFRWLGTGIGLLTLITYSCSQENTEECKLSRTGPPATIVAINEESPNGTVLVENMQINGRAEDPGRTISLSLQNNYDYWVILDAKRQILFLNSTGRVLDRDPPLSIQSIVVQVQCTNELVGTVILHEVRIVVRDLNDNTPQFQRPPYYVAVNELTPTGTTIFTGFSGSNGATDIDDGPNGQIEYFIQYNPNDPISNRTFSIPLTLSGGIVLRERLNYEERTRYLVIIQANDRAPYSGNRRTATTTLTVDVLDGDDLGPMFLPCTLVNNTRDCSPITYRAAIPELTAPNRINPVNVTPTIRAIDQDRNIQPPSDRPGILFTILVGKPENYAEFFTLNRTTAELRLLKPISRDLYHTFDLVVKAEQDNGHPLPAFASLHIEVLDENNQAPYFQVSTYQGFVIESAPVGTTISSNANLTNPWASSLWTMTLRR
;
A
#
# COMPACT_ATOMS: atom_id res chain seq x y z
N MET A 1 -78.68 -5.80 35.68
CA MET A 1 -79.19 -6.84 36.61
C MET A 1 -78.71 -6.50 38.02
N ARG A 2 -79.67 -6.39 38.97
CA ARG A 2 -79.60 -6.46 40.46
C ARG A 2 -78.60 -5.53 41.20
N ARG A 3 -79.07 -4.54 41.99
CA ARG A 3 -79.60 -4.57 43.40
C ARG A 3 -78.52 -4.97 44.44
N GLY A 4 -78.30 -4.32 45.59
CA GLY A 4 -79.00 -3.29 46.38
C GLY A 4 -78.02 -2.61 47.39
N TRP A 5 -78.29 -1.42 47.96
CA TRP A 5 -79.04 -1.09 49.21
C TRP A 5 -78.51 -1.84 50.45
N TRP A 6 -78.16 -1.27 51.63
CA TRP A 6 -78.82 -0.29 52.55
C TRP A 6 -77.74 0.40 53.45
N VAL A 7 -77.72 1.71 53.74
CA VAL A 7 -78.40 2.54 54.79
C VAL A 7 -78.50 1.95 56.22
N PHE A 8 -77.80 2.52 57.23
CA PHE A 8 -78.36 3.39 58.29
C PHE A 8 -77.36 3.73 59.43
N ARG A 9 -77.68 4.84 60.08
CA ARG A 9 -76.93 5.72 61.00
C ARG A 9 -77.50 5.58 62.42
N TRP A 10 -76.68 5.66 63.49
CA TRP A 10 -77.05 6.05 64.88
C TRP A 10 -75.81 6.70 65.55
N LEU A 11 -75.82 7.98 65.93
CA LEU A 11 -76.12 8.54 67.28
C LEU A 11 -75.33 7.82 68.40
N GLY A 12 -74.48 8.43 69.26
CA GLY A 12 -74.26 9.81 69.69
C GLY A 12 -74.35 9.87 71.21
N THR A 13 -73.23 10.12 71.93
CA THR A 13 -73.03 10.59 73.34
C THR A 13 -71.55 10.31 73.68
N GLY A 14 -70.66 11.18 74.17
CA GLY A 14 -70.78 12.33 75.07
C GLY A 14 -70.27 11.94 76.47
N ILE A 15 -69.01 12.28 76.83
CA ILE A 15 -68.47 12.55 78.19
C ILE A 15 -66.99 12.96 78.02
N GLY A 16 -66.57 14.03 78.71
CA GLY A 16 -65.23 14.60 78.61
C GLY A 16 -64.31 14.33 79.80
N LEU A 17 -63.23 15.11 79.78
CA LEU A 17 -62.22 15.44 80.78
C LEU A 17 -60.86 14.69 80.77
N LEU A 18 -59.85 15.53 80.99
CA LEU A 18 -58.49 15.29 81.52
C LEU A 18 -57.34 14.98 80.54
N THR A 19 -56.79 16.10 80.05
CA THR A 19 -55.36 16.44 79.96
C THR A 19 -54.37 15.42 80.52
N LEU A 20 -53.41 15.04 79.69
CA LEU A 20 -51.98 14.99 80.02
C LEU A 20 -51.20 15.16 78.71
N ILE A 21 -50.78 16.40 78.46
CA ILE A 21 -49.72 16.69 77.50
C ILE A 21 -48.46 16.07 78.11
N THR A 22 -48.13 14.86 77.71
CA THR A 22 -46.78 14.34 77.88
C THR A 22 -45.89 15.13 76.93
N TYR A 23 -45.24 16.16 77.48
CA TYR A 23 -44.04 16.77 76.94
C TYR A 23 -43.03 15.63 76.78
N SER A 24 -43.01 15.01 75.60
CA SER A 24 -41.92 14.11 75.25
C SER A 24 -40.72 15.00 75.01
N CYS A 25 -39.71 14.83 75.87
CA CYS A 25 -38.39 15.43 75.74
C CYS A 25 -37.97 15.51 74.28
N SER A 26 -37.47 16.69 73.91
CA SER A 26 -36.65 16.94 72.74
C SER A 26 -35.74 15.75 72.45
N GLN A 27 -35.99 15.04 71.36
CA GLN A 27 -34.87 14.51 70.57
C GLN A 27 -34.11 15.75 70.12
N GLU A 28 -32.99 16.06 70.78
CA GLU A 28 -31.97 16.92 70.18
C GLU A 28 -31.56 16.23 68.88
N ASN A 29 -32.21 16.62 67.79
CA ASN A 29 -31.87 16.20 66.46
C ASN A 29 -30.55 16.91 66.12
N THR A 30 -29.43 16.36 66.58
CA THR A 30 -28.12 16.91 66.27
C THR A 30 -27.87 16.66 64.79
N GLU A 31 -28.12 17.69 63.99
CA GLU A 31 -27.81 17.69 62.56
C GLU A 31 -26.30 17.79 62.31
N GLU A 32 -25.51 18.00 63.36
CA GLU A 32 -24.04 17.98 63.40
C GLU A 32 -23.46 16.76 62.69
N CYS A 33 -22.35 16.97 61.98
CA CYS A 33 -21.70 15.99 61.13
C CYS A 33 -22.51 15.46 59.93
N LYS A 34 -23.79 15.82 59.75
CA LYS A 34 -24.52 15.50 58.51
C LYS A 34 -24.24 16.56 57.43
N LEU A 35 -24.40 16.18 56.17
CA LEU A 35 -24.28 17.11 55.05
C LEU A 35 -25.54 17.97 54.92
N SER A 36 -25.37 19.28 54.78
CA SER A 36 -26.46 20.25 54.55
C SER A 36 -26.91 20.35 53.09
N ARG A 37 -26.44 19.44 52.23
CA ARG A 37 -26.78 19.39 50.81
C ARG A 37 -27.61 18.18 50.43
N THR A 38 -28.36 18.36 49.34
CA THR A 38 -29.00 17.26 48.63
C THR A 38 -28.01 16.54 47.71
N GLY A 39 -28.33 15.32 47.29
CA GLY A 39 -27.50 14.52 46.40
C GLY A 39 -26.91 13.28 47.07
N PRO A 40 -25.93 12.63 46.42
CA PRO A 40 -25.35 11.40 46.92
C PRO A 40 -24.55 11.64 48.22
N PRO A 41 -24.40 10.59 49.06
CA PRO A 41 -23.62 10.67 50.30
C PRO A 41 -22.14 10.94 50.03
N ALA A 42 -21.61 10.49 48.89
CA ALA A 42 -20.25 10.82 48.46
C ALA A 42 -20.19 12.25 47.88
N THR A 43 -19.14 12.98 48.22
CA THR A 43 -18.78 14.24 47.55
C THR A 43 -17.92 13.91 46.34
N ILE A 44 -18.47 14.09 45.14
CA ILE A 44 -17.77 13.79 43.88
C ILE A 44 -17.33 15.09 43.24
N VAL A 45 -16.04 15.22 42.98
CA VAL A 45 -15.42 16.37 42.30
C VAL A 45 -14.51 15.87 41.20
N ALA A 46 -14.19 16.76 40.25
CA ALA A 46 -13.29 16.44 39.16
C ALA A 46 -12.27 17.55 38.96
N ILE A 47 -11.01 17.15 38.78
CA ILE A 47 -9.89 18.03 38.46
C ILE A 47 -9.16 17.49 37.23
N ASN A 48 -8.43 18.34 36.53
CA ASN A 48 -7.55 17.85 35.47
C ASN A 48 -6.31 17.21 36.10
N GLU A 49 -5.73 16.24 35.42
CA GLU A 49 -4.36 15.85 35.71
C GLU A 49 -3.39 17.04 35.54
N GLU A 50 -2.18 16.87 36.06
CA GLU A 50 -1.14 17.89 36.16
C GLU A 50 -1.56 19.18 36.89
N SER A 51 -2.70 19.16 37.59
CA SER A 51 -3.18 20.31 38.36
C SER A 51 -2.14 20.76 39.39
N PRO A 52 -1.88 22.08 39.52
CA PRO A 52 -0.83 22.58 40.39
C PRO A 52 -1.14 22.33 41.86
N ASN A 53 -0.07 22.31 42.68
CA ASN A 53 -0.19 22.25 44.13
C ASN A 53 -1.05 23.41 44.67
N GLY A 54 -1.98 23.11 45.58
CA GLY A 54 -2.90 24.08 46.15
C GLY A 54 -4.21 24.26 45.36
N THR A 55 -4.42 23.49 44.28
CA THR A 55 -5.72 23.45 43.58
C THR A 55 -6.83 23.09 44.56
N VAL A 56 -7.91 23.87 44.59
CA VAL A 56 -9.08 23.61 45.45
C VAL A 56 -9.84 22.40 44.90
N LEU A 57 -9.97 21.35 45.70
CA LEU A 57 -10.73 20.14 45.38
C LEU A 57 -12.19 20.29 45.78
N VAL A 58 -12.45 20.81 46.98
CA VAL A 58 -13.78 21.06 47.51
C VAL A 58 -13.76 22.40 48.23
N GLU A 59 -14.56 23.37 47.77
CA GLU A 59 -14.63 24.72 48.36
C GLU A 59 -15.32 24.77 49.72
N ASN A 60 -16.25 23.85 49.98
CA ASN A 60 -16.89 23.67 51.27
C ASN A 60 -17.57 22.30 51.31
N MET A 61 -17.20 21.45 52.28
CA MET A 61 -17.82 20.13 52.44
C MET A 61 -19.30 20.21 52.87
N GLN A 62 -19.76 21.36 53.36
CA GLN A 62 -21.13 21.61 53.80
C GLN A 62 -21.57 20.65 54.93
N ILE A 63 -20.62 20.26 55.78
CA ILE A 63 -20.86 19.47 56.98
C ILE A 63 -21.41 20.41 58.06
N ASN A 64 -22.56 20.06 58.63
CA ASN A 64 -23.15 20.80 59.73
C ASN A 64 -22.25 20.77 60.95
N GLY A 65 -22.04 21.94 61.55
CA GLY A 65 -21.26 22.13 62.76
C GLY A 65 -20.12 23.14 62.60
N ARG A 66 -19.58 23.58 63.73
CA ARG A 66 -18.46 24.52 63.80
C ARG A 66 -17.18 23.79 64.18
N ALA A 67 -16.17 23.84 63.31
CA ALA A 67 -14.85 23.24 63.55
C ALA A 67 -13.82 24.23 64.14
N GLU A 68 -14.20 25.49 64.30
CA GLU A 68 -13.34 26.58 64.77
C GLU A 68 -13.62 26.96 66.24
N ASP A 69 -12.58 27.34 66.97
CA ASP A 69 -12.68 27.85 68.34
C ASP A 69 -12.87 29.38 68.39
N PRO A 70 -13.59 29.93 69.39
CA PRO A 70 -14.28 29.24 70.48
C PRO A 70 -15.67 28.73 70.07
N GLY A 71 -16.12 27.63 70.68
CA GLY A 71 -17.44 27.03 70.43
C GLY A 71 -17.45 25.96 69.33
N ARG A 72 -16.38 25.16 69.26
CA ARG A 72 -16.27 23.99 68.38
C ARG A 72 -17.32 22.93 68.74
N THR A 73 -18.09 22.47 67.76
CA THR A 73 -19.09 21.39 67.90
C THR A 73 -18.68 20.11 67.15
N ILE A 74 -17.80 20.24 66.14
CA ILE A 74 -17.28 19.11 65.36
C ILE A 74 -15.76 19.16 65.24
N SER A 75 -15.13 18.00 65.10
CA SER A 75 -13.74 17.88 64.65
C SER A 75 -13.66 17.08 63.35
N LEU A 76 -12.85 17.58 62.41
CA LEU A 76 -12.68 16.98 61.08
C LEU A 76 -11.25 16.46 60.92
N SER A 77 -11.11 15.24 60.40
CA SER A 77 -9.82 14.65 60.04
C SER A 77 -9.91 13.88 58.71
N LEU A 78 -8.78 13.73 58.03
CA LEU A 78 -8.67 12.93 56.80
C LEU A 78 -8.26 11.49 57.13
N GLN A 79 -8.97 10.55 56.53
CA GLN A 79 -8.70 9.11 56.55
C GLN A 79 -8.49 8.62 55.10
N ASN A 80 -7.77 7.50 54.95
CA ASN A 80 -7.47 6.87 53.65
C ASN A 80 -6.79 7.80 52.63
N ASN A 81 -6.00 8.78 53.11
CA ASN A 81 -5.27 9.72 52.27
C ASN A 81 -3.93 9.12 51.80
N TYR A 82 -4.01 8.10 50.95
CA TYR A 82 -2.83 7.46 50.37
C TYR A 82 -1.96 8.48 49.63
N ASP A 83 -0.64 8.36 49.82
CA ASP A 83 0.38 9.28 49.29
C ASP A 83 0.14 10.76 49.62
N TYR A 84 -0.76 11.09 50.55
CA TYR A 84 -1.02 12.46 51.01
C TYR A 84 -1.42 13.44 49.91
N TRP A 85 -2.24 13.01 48.93
CA TRP A 85 -2.72 13.87 47.84
C TRP A 85 -3.69 14.96 48.27
N VAL A 86 -4.36 14.81 49.41
CA VAL A 86 -5.38 15.78 49.88
C VAL A 86 -4.93 16.48 51.16
N ILE A 87 -5.12 17.80 51.23
CA ILE A 87 -4.95 18.61 52.44
C ILE A 87 -6.33 19.11 52.87
N LEU A 88 -6.64 19.00 54.16
CA LEU A 88 -7.89 19.49 54.76
C LEU A 88 -7.64 20.75 55.58
N ASP A 89 -8.29 21.85 55.22
CA ASP A 89 -8.54 22.98 56.12
C ASP A 89 -9.84 22.73 56.87
N ALA A 90 -9.74 22.17 58.08
CA ALA A 90 -10.89 21.80 58.89
C ALA A 90 -11.76 23.00 59.27
N LYS A 91 -11.18 24.20 59.44
CA LYS A 91 -11.93 25.39 59.87
C LYS A 91 -12.90 25.86 58.80
N ARG A 92 -12.44 25.85 57.54
CA ARG A 92 -13.22 26.27 56.37
C ARG A 92 -13.90 25.11 55.66
N GLN A 93 -13.60 23.88 56.06
CA GLN A 93 -14.03 22.65 55.41
C GLN A 93 -13.62 22.58 53.92
N ILE A 94 -12.42 23.09 53.62
CA ILE A 94 -11.86 23.13 52.25
C ILE A 94 -10.88 21.97 52.09
N LEU A 95 -10.92 21.33 50.91
CA LEU A 95 -9.92 20.36 50.50
C LEU A 95 -9.03 20.93 49.40
N PHE A 96 -7.72 20.72 49.49
CA PHE A 96 -6.74 21.14 48.50
C PHE A 96 -5.92 19.95 47.98
N LEU A 97 -5.44 20.05 46.75
CA LEU A 97 -4.50 19.11 46.16
C LEU A 97 -3.08 19.37 46.68
N ASN A 98 -2.40 18.32 47.12
CA ASN A 98 -0.98 18.32 47.45
C ASN A 98 -0.18 17.64 46.35
N SER A 99 0.35 18.46 45.44
CA SER A 99 1.23 18.04 44.35
C SER A 99 2.64 18.63 44.49
N THR A 100 3.08 18.88 45.72
CA THR A 100 4.40 19.48 45.95
C THR A 100 5.51 18.53 45.51
N GLY A 101 6.29 18.92 44.49
CA GLY A 101 7.43 18.14 44.00
C GLY A 101 7.05 16.88 43.19
N ARG A 102 5.79 16.75 42.77
CA ARG A 102 5.28 15.63 41.96
C ARG A 102 4.17 16.10 41.03
N VAL A 103 3.80 15.25 40.08
CA VAL A 103 2.72 15.50 39.12
C VAL A 103 1.60 14.50 39.39
N LEU A 104 0.37 14.98 39.42
CA LEU A 104 -0.81 14.12 39.41
C LEU A 104 -1.02 13.67 37.96
N ASP A 105 -0.52 12.49 37.62
CA ASP A 105 -0.49 11.96 36.25
C ASP A 105 -1.44 10.77 36.13
N ARG A 106 -2.36 10.87 35.16
CA ARG A 106 -3.40 9.88 34.90
C ARG A 106 -2.91 8.79 33.96
N ASP A 107 -1.81 9.01 33.26
CA ASP A 107 -1.26 8.11 32.26
C ASP A 107 -0.21 7.16 32.84
N PRO A 108 0.14 6.07 32.13
CA PRO A 108 1.22 5.19 32.54
C PRO A 108 2.56 5.95 32.65
N PRO A 109 3.35 5.74 33.71
CA PRO A 109 3.29 4.60 34.64
C PRO A 109 2.48 4.84 35.92
N LEU A 110 1.99 6.06 36.19
CA LEU A 110 1.34 6.40 37.46
C LEU A 110 -0.15 6.02 37.47
N SER A 111 -0.84 6.17 36.35
CA SER A 111 -2.21 5.69 36.12
C SER A 111 -3.24 6.14 37.16
N ILE A 112 -3.13 7.37 37.67
CA ILE A 112 -3.98 7.88 38.77
C ILE A 112 -5.32 8.39 38.23
N GLN A 113 -6.30 7.49 38.06
CA GLN A 113 -7.63 7.85 37.53
C GLN A 113 -8.55 8.52 38.56
N SER A 114 -8.39 8.20 39.85
CA SER A 114 -9.18 8.82 40.91
C SER A 114 -8.47 8.75 42.26
N ILE A 115 -8.72 9.75 43.10
CA ILE A 115 -8.28 9.79 44.50
C ILE A 115 -9.54 9.69 45.37
N VAL A 116 -9.57 8.71 46.28
CA VAL A 116 -10.68 8.51 47.21
C VAL A 116 -10.18 8.70 48.64
N VAL A 117 -10.75 9.65 49.36
CA VAL A 117 -10.46 9.90 50.77
C VAL A 117 -11.74 9.90 51.60
N GLN A 118 -11.61 9.74 52.92
CA GLN A 118 -12.74 9.85 53.84
C GLN A 118 -12.50 11.01 54.79
N VAL A 119 -13.44 11.96 54.85
CA VAL A 119 -13.45 13.00 55.87
C VAL A 119 -14.21 12.46 57.07
N GLN A 120 -13.49 12.17 58.13
CA GLN A 120 -14.07 11.76 59.41
C GLN A 120 -14.54 13.02 60.15
N CYS A 121 -15.84 13.05 60.48
CA CYS A 121 -16.42 14.05 61.35
C CYS A 121 -16.77 13.43 62.70
N THR A 122 -16.19 13.95 63.78
CA THR A 122 -16.52 13.58 65.15
C THR A 122 -17.36 14.70 65.75
N ASN A 123 -18.55 14.35 66.23
CA ASN A 123 -19.41 15.27 66.96
C ASN A 123 -18.91 15.37 68.41
N GLU A 124 -18.41 16.53 68.81
CA GLU A 124 -17.81 16.74 70.15
C GLU A 124 -18.87 16.81 71.26
N LEU A 125 -20.15 17.00 70.92
CA LEU A 125 -21.25 17.08 71.89
C LEU A 125 -21.74 15.70 72.34
N VAL A 126 -21.73 14.72 71.43
CA VAL A 126 -22.29 13.37 71.67
C VAL A 126 -21.33 12.22 71.37
N GLY A 127 -20.14 12.49 70.83
CA GLY A 127 -19.11 11.49 70.53
C GLY A 127 -19.38 10.61 69.30
N THR A 128 -20.41 10.90 68.50
CA THR A 128 -20.71 10.13 67.28
C THR A 128 -19.73 10.46 66.15
N VAL A 129 -19.36 9.45 65.35
CA VAL A 129 -18.47 9.61 64.21
C VAL A 129 -19.20 9.29 62.90
N ILE A 130 -19.09 10.19 61.92
CA ILE A 130 -19.63 10.01 60.55
C ILE A 130 -18.47 10.14 59.55
N LEU A 131 -18.43 9.25 58.57
CA LEU A 131 -17.44 9.26 57.50
C LEU A 131 -18.08 9.77 56.20
N HIS A 132 -17.50 10.83 55.65
CA HIS A 132 -17.90 11.38 54.35
C HIS A 132 -16.90 10.98 53.28
N GLU A 133 -17.32 10.15 52.33
CA GLU A 133 -16.48 9.80 51.18
C GLU A 133 -16.32 11.01 50.26
N VAL A 134 -15.08 11.29 49.85
CA VAL A 134 -14.74 12.27 48.82
C VAL A 134 -14.05 11.53 47.69
N ARG A 135 -14.66 11.58 46.50
CA ARG A 135 -14.13 10.98 45.28
C ARG A 135 -13.71 12.08 44.33
N ILE A 136 -12.41 12.21 44.12
CA ILE A 136 -11.80 13.13 43.18
C ILE A 136 -11.51 12.35 41.90
N VAL A 137 -12.24 12.65 40.84
CA VAL A 137 -12.02 12.10 39.50
C VAL A 137 -10.93 12.91 38.81
N VAL A 138 -9.88 12.24 38.34
CA VAL A 138 -8.83 12.87 37.55
C VAL A 138 -9.24 12.82 36.08
N ARG A 139 -9.39 14.00 35.47
CA ARG A 139 -9.71 14.15 34.05
C ARG A 139 -8.43 14.12 33.24
N ASP A 140 -8.53 13.36 32.18
CA ASP A 140 -7.53 13.20 31.14
C ASP A 140 -7.26 14.53 30.41
N LEU A 141 -5.98 14.86 30.24
CA LEU A 141 -5.52 15.86 29.30
C LEU A 141 -4.99 15.16 28.04
N ASN A 142 -4.84 15.91 26.95
CA ASN A 142 -4.25 15.39 25.71
C ASN A 142 -2.80 15.85 25.65
N ASP A 143 -1.97 15.32 26.53
CA ASP A 143 -0.57 15.70 26.70
C ASP A 143 0.42 14.70 26.07
N ASN A 144 -0.03 13.49 25.73
CA ASN A 144 0.75 12.54 24.95
C ASN A 144 0.43 12.61 23.46
N THR A 145 1.37 12.14 22.64
CA THR A 145 1.27 12.20 21.18
C THR A 145 1.33 10.78 20.64
N PRO A 146 0.61 10.45 19.55
CA PRO A 146 0.64 9.10 18.99
C PRO A 146 2.06 8.65 18.66
N GLN A 147 2.40 7.39 18.93
CA GLN A 147 3.73 6.84 18.63
C GLN A 147 3.62 5.54 17.83
N PHE A 148 4.28 5.51 16.66
CA PHE A 148 4.39 4.30 15.84
C PHE A 148 5.34 3.28 16.47
N GLN A 149 4.87 2.05 16.65
CA GLN A 149 5.57 1.04 17.43
C GLN A 149 6.62 0.23 16.65
N ARG A 150 6.42 0.02 15.33
CA ARG A 150 7.29 -0.85 14.52
C ARG A 150 7.80 -0.23 13.20
N PRO A 151 8.45 0.94 13.21
CA PRO A 151 9.15 1.43 12.02
C PRO A 151 10.38 0.54 11.69
N PRO A 152 10.74 0.34 10.41
CA PRO A 152 10.07 0.84 9.20
C PRO A 152 8.90 -0.05 8.76
N TYR A 153 7.87 0.57 8.16
CA TYR A 153 6.77 -0.16 7.53
C TYR A 153 7.04 -0.41 6.05
N TYR A 154 6.80 -1.64 5.62
CA TYR A 154 7.13 -2.11 4.27
C TYR A 154 6.05 -3.06 3.75
N VAL A 155 5.79 -2.99 2.44
CA VAL A 155 4.99 -3.98 1.72
C VAL A 155 5.45 -4.10 0.27
N ALA A 156 5.39 -5.31 -0.28
CA ALA A 156 5.59 -5.58 -1.69
C ALA A 156 4.26 -6.00 -2.32
N VAL A 157 3.90 -5.40 -3.46
CA VAL A 157 2.59 -5.58 -4.11
C VAL A 157 2.81 -5.88 -5.58
N ASN A 158 2.27 -6.99 -6.08
CA ASN A 158 2.31 -7.32 -7.50
C ASN A 158 1.49 -6.32 -8.32
N GLU A 159 1.99 -5.85 -9.47
CA GLU A 159 1.31 -4.82 -10.24
C GLU A 159 -0.07 -5.22 -10.77
N LEU A 160 -0.28 -6.53 -10.98
CA LEU A 160 -1.55 -7.12 -11.42
C LEU A 160 -2.60 -7.11 -10.30
N THR A 161 -2.25 -6.65 -9.10
CA THR A 161 -3.19 -6.53 -7.97
C THR A 161 -4.36 -5.63 -8.36
N PRO A 162 -5.61 -6.12 -8.29
CA PRO A 162 -6.78 -5.31 -8.63
C PRO A 162 -6.94 -4.10 -7.72
N THR A 163 -7.45 -3.01 -8.28
CA THR A 163 -7.86 -1.84 -7.49
C THR A 163 -8.98 -2.21 -6.52
N GLY A 164 -8.99 -1.58 -5.35
CA GLY A 164 -9.86 -1.91 -4.22
C GLY A 164 -9.30 -2.97 -3.27
N THR A 165 -8.17 -3.59 -3.59
CA THR A 165 -7.51 -4.56 -2.70
C THR A 165 -6.83 -3.86 -1.53
N THR A 166 -7.03 -4.39 -0.31
CA THR A 166 -6.26 -3.99 0.88
C THR A 166 -4.86 -4.58 0.78
N ILE A 167 -3.86 -3.73 0.57
CA ILE A 167 -2.47 -4.13 0.37
C ILE A 167 -1.68 -4.17 1.68
N PHE A 168 -2.08 -3.42 2.69
CA PHE A 168 -1.34 -3.34 3.95
C PHE A 168 -2.27 -3.23 5.16
N THR A 169 -2.02 -4.09 6.15
CA THR A 169 -2.75 -4.16 7.44
C THR A 169 -1.79 -4.13 8.64
N GLY A 170 -0.54 -3.73 8.42
CA GLY A 170 0.53 -3.77 9.43
C GLY A 170 0.32 -2.83 10.62
N PHE A 171 -0.67 -1.94 10.58
CA PHE A 171 -1.08 -1.11 11.72
C PHE A 171 -2.08 -1.79 12.67
N SER A 172 -2.59 -2.98 12.32
CA SER A 172 -3.55 -3.70 13.15
C SER A 172 -2.94 -4.18 14.48
N GLY A 173 -3.77 -4.24 15.51
CA GLY A 173 -3.35 -4.62 16.86
C GLY A 173 -2.42 -3.58 17.48
N SER A 174 -1.33 -4.03 18.12
CA SER A 174 -0.33 -3.17 18.76
C SER A 174 0.84 -2.82 17.84
N ASN A 175 0.70 -2.97 16.52
CA ASN A 175 1.77 -2.76 15.55
C ASN A 175 1.73 -1.36 14.90
N GLY A 176 0.60 -0.65 14.99
CA GLY A 176 0.44 0.69 14.46
C GLY A 176 0.98 1.79 15.37
N ALA A 177 0.31 2.93 15.36
CA ALA A 177 0.48 3.97 16.35
C ALA A 177 -0.36 3.68 17.60
N THR A 178 0.18 4.05 18.75
CA THR A 178 -0.51 4.00 20.05
C THR A 178 -0.40 5.36 20.72
N ASP A 179 -1.46 5.78 21.37
CA ASP A 179 -1.44 6.92 22.29
C ASP A 179 -1.82 6.40 23.69
N ILE A 180 -1.19 6.95 24.72
CA ILE A 180 -1.33 6.47 26.09
C ILE A 180 -2.43 7.21 26.86
N ASP A 181 -2.90 8.34 26.33
CA ASP A 181 -4.04 9.10 26.86
C ASP A 181 -5.31 8.23 26.82
N ASP A 182 -6.36 8.61 27.55
CA ASP A 182 -7.60 7.83 27.62
C ASP A 182 -8.71 8.33 26.70
N GLY A 183 -9.65 7.43 26.38
CA GLY A 183 -10.83 7.79 25.60
C GLY A 183 -10.46 8.38 24.24
N PRO A 184 -11.06 9.51 23.82
CA PRO A 184 -10.77 10.13 22.52
C PRO A 184 -9.34 10.66 22.37
N ASN A 185 -8.68 11.04 23.47
CA ASN A 185 -7.28 11.49 23.44
C ASN A 185 -6.35 10.32 23.09
N GLY A 186 -6.66 9.11 23.55
CA GLY A 186 -5.94 7.88 23.19
C GLY A 186 -6.28 7.26 21.84
N GLN A 187 -7.41 7.66 21.22
CA GLN A 187 -7.94 7.00 20.03
C GLN A 187 -7.26 7.49 18.76
N ILE A 188 -6.74 6.56 17.95
CA ILE A 188 -6.01 6.90 16.72
C ILE A 188 -6.89 6.82 15.47
N GLU A 189 -6.77 7.82 14.60
CA GLU A 189 -7.16 7.74 13.20
C GLU A 189 -5.94 7.94 12.27
N TYR A 190 -5.89 7.17 11.18
CA TYR A 190 -4.81 7.20 10.20
C TYR A 190 -5.23 7.91 8.91
N PHE A 191 -4.33 8.73 8.37
CA PHE A 191 -4.50 9.50 7.14
C PHE A 191 -3.26 9.42 6.26
N ILE A 192 -3.44 9.46 4.95
CA ILE A 192 -2.34 9.62 4.01
C ILE A 192 -2.09 11.12 3.82
N GLN A 193 -0.85 11.56 4.07
CA GLN A 193 -0.41 12.91 3.76
C GLN A 193 0.17 12.99 2.35
N TYR A 194 0.11 14.19 1.78
CA TYR A 194 0.80 14.51 0.54
C TYR A 194 2.32 14.45 0.77
N ASN A 195 3.01 13.66 -0.06
CA ASN A 195 4.46 13.63 -0.08
C ASN A 195 4.99 14.46 -1.26
N PRO A 196 5.67 15.60 -1.04
CA PRO A 196 6.23 16.41 -2.14
C PRO A 196 7.26 15.66 -3.00
N ASN A 197 7.95 14.68 -2.42
CA ASN A 197 8.91 13.83 -3.13
C ASN A 197 8.23 12.65 -3.85
N ASP A 198 6.97 12.38 -3.53
CA ASP A 198 6.14 11.38 -4.19
C ASP A 198 4.67 11.84 -4.34
N PRO A 199 4.40 12.80 -5.26
CA PRO A 199 3.07 13.42 -5.39
C PRO A 199 1.96 12.48 -5.86
N ILE A 200 2.32 11.29 -6.34
CA ILE A 200 1.40 10.30 -6.92
C ILE A 200 0.91 9.34 -5.83
N SER A 201 1.69 9.13 -4.77
CA SER A 201 1.36 8.19 -3.68
C SER A 201 -0.03 8.43 -3.05
N ASN A 202 -0.42 9.68 -2.82
CA ASN A 202 -1.68 10.03 -2.16
C ASN A 202 -2.94 9.78 -3.03
N ARG A 203 -2.79 9.70 -4.35
CA ARG A 203 -3.87 9.32 -5.28
C ARG A 203 -3.91 7.81 -5.52
N THR A 204 -2.75 7.16 -5.56
CA THR A 204 -2.63 5.72 -5.80
C THR A 204 -3.08 4.87 -4.62
N PHE A 205 -2.93 5.36 -3.39
CA PHE A 205 -3.34 4.64 -2.17
C PHE A 205 -4.37 5.42 -1.35
N SER A 206 -5.14 4.72 -0.52
CA SER A 206 -6.07 5.35 0.43
C SER A 206 -6.28 4.53 1.69
N ILE A 207 -6.73 5.19 2.76
CA ILE A 207 -7.18 4.55 3.99
C ILE A 207 -8.69 4.78 4.10
N PRO A 208 -9.54 3.85 3.66
CA PRO A 208 -11.00 4.03 3.74
C PRO A 208 -11.53 3.97 5.17
N LEU A 209 -10.90 3.16 6.04
CA LEU A 209 -11.28 2.99 7.44
C LEU A 209 -10.15 3.52 8.34
N THR A 210 -10.27 4.79 8.72
CA THR A 210 -9.25 5.54 9.46
C THR A 210 -8.87 4.92 10.80
N LEU A 211 -9.79 4.24 11.49
CA LEU A 211 -9.52 3.56 12.77
C LEU A 211 -8.67 2.28 12.61
N SER A 212 -8.73 1.62 11.45
CA SER A 212 -7.98 0.38 11.21
C SER A 212 -6.59 0.61 10.62
N GLY A 213 -6.42 1.74 9.92
CA GLY A 213 -5.21 2.03 9.16
C GLY A 213 -4.97 1.09 7.96
N GLY A 214 -5.97 0.29 7.56
CA GLY A 214 -5.84 -0.57 6.37
C GLY A 214 -5.68 0.27 5.09
N ILE A 215 -4.59 0.04 4.36
CA ILE A 215 -4.29 0.78 3.13
C ILE A 215 -4.76 -0.03 1.93
N VAL A 216 -5.51 0.64 1.07
CA VAL A 216 -6.16 0.09 -0.12
C VAL A 216 -5.59 0.73 -1.38
N LEU A 217 -5.37 -0.09 -2.40
CA LEU A 217 -4.96 0.33 -3.73
C LEU A 217 -6.13 1.01 -4.47
N ARG A 218 -5.94 2.25 -4.95
CA ARG A 218 -6.97 3.02 -5.69
C ARG A 218 -6.71 3.08 -7.19
N GLU A 219 -5.46 3.21 -7.60
CA GLU A 219 -5.06 3.24 -9.00
C GLU A 219 -4.30 1.97 -9.34
N ARG A 220 -4.34 1.54 -10.61
CA ARG A 220 -3.54 0.39 -11.05
C ARG A 220 -2.06 0.73 -10.94
N LEU A 221 -1.28 -0.26 -10.53
CA LEU A 221 0.17 -0.18 -10.54
C LEU A 221 0.67 -0.52 -11.94
N ASN A 222 1.86 -0.03 -12.28
CA ASN A 222 2.58 -0.40 -13.49
C ASN A 222 4.08 -0.37 -13.18
N TYR A 223 4.73 -1.52 -13.27
CA TYR A 223 6.13 -1.71 -12.89
C TYR A 223 7.08 -0.98 -13.86
N GLU A 224 6.76 -0.95 -15.16
CA GLU A 224 7.54 -0.24 -16.21
C GLU A 224 7.52 1.28 -16.02
N GLU A 225 6.51 1.81 -15.34
CA GLU A 225 6.41 3.23 -14.98
C GLU A 225 7.05 3.49 -13.62
N ARG A 226 6.71 2.70 -12.61
CA ARG A 226 7.13 2.96 -11.24
C ARG A 226 7.18 1.73 -10.34
N THR A 227 8.36 1.51 -9.77
CA THR A 227 8.63 0.33 -8.93
C THR A 227 8.57 0.57 -7.42
N ARG A 228 8.47 1.83 -6.97
CA ARG A 228 8.46 2.18 -5.55
C ARG A 228 7.66 3.45 -5.26
N TYR A 229 6.89 3.39 -4.18
CA TYR A 229 6.17 4.52 -3.58
C TYR A 229 6.58 4.74 -2.12
N LEU A 230 6.62 6.00 -1.71
CA LEU A 230 6.88 6.43 -0.34
C LEU A 230 5.65 7.15 0.20
N VAL A 231 4.80 6.40 0.89
CA VAL A 231 3.50 6.89 1.38
C VAL A 231 3.69 7.44 2.80
N ILE A 232 3.47 8.74 3.00
CA ILE A 232 3.50 9.34 4.33
C ILE A 232 2.16 9.08 5.02
N ILE A 233 2.21 8.40 6.15
CA ILE A 233 1.04 8.10 6.99
C ILE A 233 1.10 8.97 8.24
N GLN A 234 0.02 9.69 8.51
CA GLN A 234 -0.19 10.45 9.74
C GLN A 234 -1.14 9.67 10.64
N ALA A 235 -0.76 9.47 11.89
CA ALA A 235 -1.66 9.13 12.98
C ALA A 235 -2.05 10.43 13.70
N ASN A 236 -3.34 10.63 13.96
CA ASN A 236 -3.83 11.67 14.86
C ASN A 236 -4.62 11.05 16.01
N ASP A 237 -4.60 11.73 17.15
CA ASP A 237 -5.60 11.44 18.17
C ASP A 237 -6.98 12.00 17.77
N ARG A 238 -7.99 11.68 18.57
CA ARG A 238 -9.36 12.17 18.41
C ARG A 238 -9.75 13.14 19.51
N ALA A 239 -8.80 13.95 20.01
CA ALA A 239 -9.10 14.97 21.01
C ALA A 239 -10.30 15.83 20.54
N PRO A 240 -11.30 16.09 21.43
CA PRO A 240 -12.54 16.75 21.03
C PRO A 240 -12.34 18.14 20.42
N TYR A 241 -11.33 18.87 20.91
CA TYR A 241 -10.94 20.15 20.36
C TYR A 241 -9.82 19.97 19.33
N SER A 242 -10.10 20.32 18.08
CA SER A 242 -9.17 20.11 16.96
C SER A 242 -7.81 20.77 17.14
N GLY A 243 -7.74 21.90 17.86
CA GLY A 243 -6.48 22.61 18.13
C GLY A 243 -5.58 21.92 19.16
N ASN A 244 -6.12 20.98 19.93
CA ASN A 244 -5.35 20.20 20.90
C ASN A 244 -4.93 18.84 20.35
N ARG A 245 -5.41 18.47 19.15
CA ARG A 245 -5.06 17.19 18.55
C ARG A 245 -3.58 17.14 18.23
N ARG A 246 -2.95 16.04 18.62
CA ARG A 246 -1.56 15.71 18.41
C ARG A 246 -1.46 14.67 17.31
N THR A 247 -0.30 14.67 16.68
CA THR A 247 -0.09 13.92 15.44
C THR A 247 1.32 13.37 15.38
N ALA A 248 1.47 12.19 14.81
CA ALA A 248 2.76 11.64 14.42
C ALA A 248 2.73 11.13 12.98
N THR A 249 3.89 11.09 12.34
CA THR A 249 4.02 10.63 10.96
C THR A 249 5.02 9.48 10.85
N THR A 250 4.79 8.62 9.87
CA THR A 250 5.72 7.57 9.45
C THR A 250 5.66 7.40 7.94
N THR A 251 6.63 6.69 7.37
CA THR A 251 6.67 6.39 5.94
C THR A 251 6.46 4.90 5.72
N LEU A 252 5.46 4.54 4.93
CA LEU A 252 5.30 3.21 4.37
C LEU A 252 6.00 3.15 3.01
N THR A 253 6.95 2.24 2.88
CA THR A 253 7.55 1.91 1.57
C THR A 253 6.71 0.83 0.90
N VAL A 254 6.20 1.12 -0.29
CA VAL A 254 5.49 0.15 -1.13
C VAL A 254 6.37 -0.16 -2.34
N ASP A 255 6.86 -1.38 -2.44
CA ASP A 255 7.56 -1.88 -3.63
C ASP A 255 6.57 -2.58 -4.56
N VAL A 256 6.66 -2.27 -5.85
CA VAL A 256 5.87 -2.95 -6.88
C VAL A 256 6.66 -4.15 -7.36
N LEU A 257 6.04 -5.32 -7.37
CA LEU A 257 6.59 -6.53 -7.94
C LEU A 257 6.13 -6.66 -9.40
N ASP A 258 7.09 -6.89 -10.27
CA ASP A 258 6.94 -7.12 -11.71
C ASP A 258 5.99 -8.32 -11.94
N GLY A 259 4.89 -8.06 -12.65
CA GLY A 259 3.90 -9.04 -13.05
C GLY A 259 4.16 -9.57 -14.46
N ASP A 260 3.36 -10.54 -14.87
CA ASP A 260 3.34 -11.00 -16.26
C ASP A 260 2.16 -10.34 -17.00
N ASP A 261 2.35 -9.09 -17.44
CA ASP A 261 1.39 -8.36 -18.29
C ASP A 261 1.92 -7.95 -19.66
N LEU A 262 3.22 -8.12 -19.93
CA LEU A 262 3.80 -7.85 -21.24
C LEU A 262 4.42 -9.12 -21.83
N GLY A 263 4.01 -9.43 -23.06
CA GLY A 263 4.55 -10.59 -23.76
C GLY A 263 5.96 -10.40 -24.34
N PRO A 264 6.44 -11.39 -25.10
CA PRO A 264 7.75 -11.33 -25.73
C PRO A 264 7.88 -10.20 -26.75
N MET A 265 9.10 -9.71 -26.97
CA MET A 265 9.44 -8.82 -28.08
C MET A 265 10.60 -9.37 -28.91
N PHE A 266 10.51 -9.23 -30.24
CA PHE A 266 11.55 -9.68 -31.17
C PHE A 266 12.75 -8.73 -31.22
N LEU A 267 13.95 -9.28 -31.44
CA LEU A 267 15.22 -8.55 -31.51
C LEU A 267 16.00 -8.88 -32.80
N PRO A 268 16.71 -7.91 -33.39
CA PRO A 268 16.72 -6.49 -33.04
C PRO A 268 15.42 -5.79 -33.47
N CYS A 269 15.10 -4.71 -32.78
CA CYS A 269 13.92 -3.89 -33.05
C CYS A 269 14.30 -2.41 -33.06
N THR A 270 13.49 -1.60 -33.73
CA THR A 270 13.64 -0.15 -33.81
C THR A 270 12.55 0.51 -32.97
N LEU A 271 12.95 1.39 -32.05
CA LEU A 271 12.01 2.12 -31.20
C LEU A 271 11.14 3.04 -32.05
N VAL A 272 9.83 2.99 -31.82
CA VAL A 272 8.88 3.87 -32.49
C VAL A 272 8.91 5.24 -31.82
N ASN A 273 9.03 6.30 -32.63
CA ASN A 273 9.19 7.67 -32.15
C ASN A 273 8.16 8.05 -31.08
N ASN A 274 8.65 8.58 -29.94
CA ASN A 274 7.84 9.01 -28.79
C ASN A 274 7.01 7.92 -28.10
N THR A 275 7.36 6.64 -28.30
CA THR A 275 6.70 5.51 -27.62
C THR A 275 7.75 4.60 -26.96
N ARG A 276 7.29 3.72 -26.06
CA ARG A 276 8.12 2.62 -25.52
C ARG A 276 8.10 1.39 -26.43
N ASP A 277 7.35 1.44 -27.53
CA ASP A 277 7.10 0.31 -28.41
C ASP A 277 8.32 0.05 -29.30
N CYS A 278 8.73 -1.21 -29.37
CA CYS A 278 9.83 -1.63 -30.23
C CYS A 278 9.29 -2.43 -31.41
N SER A 279 9.37 -1.86 -32.61
CA SER A 279 8.93 -2.54 -33.84
C SER A 279 10.04 -3.44 -34.38
N PRO A 280 9.81 -4.74 -34.59
CA PRO A 280 10.84 -5.65 -35.06
C PRO A 280 11.20 -5.39 -36.51
N ILE A 281 12.46 -5.64 -36.85
CA ILE A 281 12.89 -5.58 -38.25
C ILE A 281 12.41 -6.82 -39.01
N THR A 282 12.45 -6.76 -40.35
CA THR A 282 12.22 -7.93 -41.19
C THR A 282 13.45 -8.82 -41.21
N TYR A 283 13.30 -10.07 -40.76
CA TYR A 283 14.32 -11.11 -40.87
C TYR A 283 14.45 -11.58 -42.31
N ARG A 284 15.67 -11.91 -42.75
CA ARG A 284 15.94 -12.34 -44.13
C ARG A 284 16.72 -13.64 -44.18
N ALA A 285 16.38 -14.53 -45.09
CA ALA A 285 17.16 -15.72 -45.40
C ALA A 285 17.29 -15.87 -46.92
N ALA A 286 18.35 -16.52 -47.37
CA ALA A 286 18.55 -16.81 -48.78
C ALA A 286 18.93 -18.28 -48.95
N ILE A 287 18.24 -18.98 -49.85
CA ILE A 287 18.38 -20.42 -50.06
C ILE A 287 18.64 -20.67 -51.53
N PRO A 288 19.79 -21.25 -51.91
CA PRO A 288 20.01 -21.69 -53.28
C PRO A 288 19.01 -22.78 -53.65
N GLU A 289 18.43 -22.67 -54.84
CA GLU A 289 17.44 -23.63 -55.30
C GLU A 289 17.99 -25.06 -55.36
N LEU A 290 17.11 -26.05 -55.28
CA LEU A 290 17.42 -27.49 -55.33
C LEU A 290 18.41 -27.98 -54.25
N THR A 291 18.78 -27.13 -53.29
CA THR A 291 19.67 -27.49 -52.19
C THR A 291 19.02 -28.54 -51.29
N ALA A 292 19.77 -29.61 -51.01
CA ALA A 292 19.32 -30.67 -50.11
C ALA A 292 19.29 -30.20 -48.64
N PRO A 293 18.26 -30.57 -47.85
CA PRO A 293 18.13 -30.19 -46.44
C PRO A 293 19.36 -30.44 -45.56
N ASN A 294 20.11 -31.52 -45.82
CA ASN A 294 21.31 -31.87 -45.06
C ASN A 294 22.52 -30.95 -45.30
N ARG A 295 22.50 -30.15 -46.38
CA ARG A 295 23.59 -29.22 -46.71
C ARG A 295 23.39 -27.83 -46.14
N ILE A 296 22.13 -27.43 -45.93
CA ILE A 296 21.78 -26.04 -45.55
C ILE A 296 21.16 -25.90 -44.17
N ASN A 297 20.75 -27.00 -43.52
CA ASN A 297 20.18 -26.92 -42.17
C ASN A 297 21.25 -26.76 -41.07
N PRO A 298 21.05 -25.85 -40.10
CA PRO A 298 19.95 -24.87 -40.00
C PRO A 298 20.12 -23.73 -41.00
N VAL A 299 19.01 -23.26 -41.58
CA VAL A 299 19.01 -22.15 -42.55
C VAL A 299 19.47 -20.89 -41.85
N ASN A 300 20.47 -20.21 -42.43
CA ASN A 300 21.01 -18.98 -41.87
C ASN A 300 20.02 -17.81 -42.07
N VAL A 301 19.46 -17.33 -40.97
CA VAL A 301 18.57 -16.14 -40.94
C VAL A 301 19.35 -14.95 -40.43
N THR A 302 19.27 -13.83 -41.16
CA THR A 302 19.96 -12.58 -40.84
C THR A 302 18.97 -11.46 -40.50
N PRO A 303 19.08 -10.85 -39.31
CA PRO A 303 19.81 -11.33 -38.13
C PRO A 303 19.16 -12.61 -37.55
N THR A 304 19.81 -13.26 -36.59
CA THR A 304 19.26 -14.45 -35.94
C THR A 304 17.93 -14.12 -35.26
N ILE A 305 16.91 -14.95 -35.48
CA ILE A 305 15.61 -14.79 -34.83
C ILE A 305 15.79 -14.97 -33.32
N ARG A 306 15.38 -13.96 -32.56
CA ARG A 306 15.41 -13.97 -31.10
C ARG A 306 14.25 -13.14 -30.57
N ALA A 307 13.63 -13.60 -29.50
CA ALA A 307 12.72 -12.80 -28.70
C ALA A 307 13.14 -12.86 -27.22
N ILE A 308 12.77 -11.83 -26.47
CA ILE A 308 12.92 -11.79 -25.02
C ILE A 308 11.62 -11.33 -24.39
N ASP A 309 11.35 -11.78 -23.17
CA ASP A 309 10.23 -11.28 -22.39
C ASP A 309 10.43 -9.79 -22.07
N GLN A 310 9.33 -9.03 -22.09
CA GLN A 310 9.34 -7.61 -21.74
C GLN A 310 9.32 -7.42 -20.22
N ASP A 311 8.81 -8.40 -19.47
CA ASP A 311 8.77 -8.40 -18.01
C ASP A 311 10.11 -8.89 -17.45
N ARG A 312 11.01 -7.94 -17.14
CA ARG A 312 12.45 -8.21 -16.97
C ARG A 312 12.82 -8.76 -15.60
N ASN A 313 11.97 -8.54 -14.60
CA ASN A 313 12.24 -8.80 -13.20
C ASN A 313 11.09 -9.57 -12.52
N ILE A 314 10.40 -10.46 -13.23
CA ILE A 314 9.52 -11.45 -12.60
C ILE A 314 10.33 -12.24 -11.56
N GLN A 315 9.79 -12.28 -10.34
CA GLN A 315 10.33 -12.98 -9.17
C GLN A 315 9.28 -13.91 -8.55
N PRO A 316 9.67 -15.12 -8.12
CA PRO A 316 11.00 -15.72 -8.27
C PRO A 316 11.34 -16.09 -9.73
N PRO A 317 12.61 -16.35 -10.08
CA PRO A 317 12.99 -16.69 -11.45
C PRO A 317 12.34 -17.97 -12.01
N SER A 318 11.80 -18.82 -11.13
CA SER A 318 11.01 -20.00 -11.52
C SER A 318 9.70 -19.66 -12.21
N ASP A 319 9.19 -18.44 -12.01
CA ASP A 319 7.89 -18.01 -12.51
C ASP A 319 8.02 -17.32 -13.88
N ARG A 320 9.26 -17.14 -14.37
CA ARG A 320 9.55 -16.58 -15.68
C ARG A 320 9.12 -17.56 -16.78
N PRO A 321 8.24 -17.17 -17.69
CA PRO A 321 7.80 -18.06 -18.76
C PRO A 321 8.91 -18.31 -19.79
N GLY A 322 8.84 -19.47 -20.44
CA GLY A 322 9.57 -19.75 -21.65
C GLY A 322 8.90 -19.10 -22.87
N ILE A 323 9.66 -18.96 -23.97
CA ILE A 323 9.15 -18.40 -25.23
C ILE A 323 9.07 -19.50 -26.27
N LEU A 324 7.90 -19.63 -26.90
CA LEU A 324 7.62 -20.56 -27.97
C LEU A 324 7.53 -19.85 -29.32
N PHE A 325 8.30 -20.34 -30.28
CA PHE A 325 8.34 -19.83 -31.65
C PHE A 325 7.54 -20.73 -32.60
N THR A 326 6.72 -20.12 -33.44
CA THR A 326 5.95 -20.82 -34.48
C THR A 326 5.85 -19.98 -35.75
N ILE A 327 5.69 -20.63 -36.91
CA ILE A 327 5.32 -19.94 -38.15
C ILE A 327 3.80 -19.87 -38.18
N LEU A 328 3.25 -18.68 -38.00
CA LEU A 328 1.81 -18.46 -37.86
C LEU A 328 1.10 -18.59 -39.22
N VAL A 329 1.58 -17.83 -40.19
CA VAL A 329 1.07 -17.78 -41.56
C VAL A 329 2.22 -17.47 -42.51
N GLY A 330 2.05 -17.79 -43.78
CA GLY A 330 3.06 -17.51 -44.79
C GLY A 330 2.50 -17.54 -46.20
N LYS A 331 3.20 -16.87 -47.11
CA LYS A 331 2.94 -16.91 -48.55
C LYS A 331 4.17 -17.47 -49.26
N PRO A 332 4.02 -18.43 -50.20
CA PRO A 332 2.80 -19.18 -50.54
C PRO A 332 2.28 -20.04 -49.37
N GLU A 333 0.98 -20.42 -49.40
CA GLU A 333 0.30 -21.11 -48.29
C GLU A 333 0.88 -22.50 -47.96
N ASN A 334 1.55 -23.13 -48.93
CA ASN A 334 2.21 -24.42 -48.75
C ASN A 334 3.64 -24.31 -48.15
N TYR A 335 3.99 -23.18 -47.53
CA TYR A 335 5.27 -23.00 -46.83
C TYR A 335 5.59 -24.11 -45.82
N ALA A 336 4.57 -24.70 -45.19
CA ALA A 336 4.71 -25.74 -44.18
C ALA A 336 5.29 -27.06 -44.75
N GLU A 337 5.24 -27.27 -46.07
CA GLU A 337 5.91 -28.40 -46.73
C GLU A 337 7.42 -28.19 -46.82
N PHE A 338 7.88 -26.95 -46.80
CA PHE A 338 9.27 -26.57 -47.02
C PHE A 338 9.99 -26.18 -45.73
N PHE A 339 9.29 -25.57 -44.78
CA PHE A 339 9.93 -24.98 -43.61
C PHE A 339 9.32 -25.47 -42.30
N THR A 340 10.20 -25.73 -41.33
CA THR A 340 9.83 -25.89 -39.92
C THR A 340 10.71 -24.98 -39.08
N LEU A 341 10.15 -24.49 -37.97
CA LEU A 341 10.86 -23.68 -36.99
C LEU A 341 10.99 -24.45 -35.68
N ASN A 342 12.18 -24.46 -35.09
CA ASN A 342 12.36 -25.03 -33.76
C ASN A 342 11.61 -24.16 -32.73
N ARG A 343 10.76 -24.81 -31.92
CA ARG A 343 9.87 -24.13 -30.99
C ARG A 343 10.59 -23.36 -29.88
N THR A 344 11.81 -23.73 -29.50
CA THR A 344 12.53 -23.07 -28.40
C THR A 344 13.72 -22.24 -28.88
N THR A 345 14.41 -22.67 -29.93
CA THR A 345 15.62 -21.99 -30.43
C THR A 345 15.37 -21.03 -31.60
N ALA A 346 14.16 -21.03 -32.18
CA ALA A 346 13.83 -20.30 -33.40
C ALA A 346 14.71 -20.64 -34.62
N GLU A 347 15.38 -21.80 -34.62
CA GLU A 347 16.16 -22.28 -35.76
C GLU A 347 15.24 -22.71 -36.91
N LEU A 348 15.42 -22.08 -38.08
CA LEU A 348 14.69 -22.42 -39.29
C LEU A 348 15.34 -23.63 -39.98
N ARG A 349 14.53 -24.60 -40.38
CA ARG A 349 14.99 -25.78 -41.12
C ARG A 349 14.19 -25.98 -42.39
N LEU A 350 14.91 -26.26 -43.48
CA LEU A 350 14.39 -26.71 -44.76
C LEU A 350 14.03 -28.20 -44.68
N LEU A 351 12.83 -28.57 -45.13
CA LEU A 351 12.31 -29.94 -45.17
C LEU A 351 12.46 -30.57 -46.56
N LYS A 352 12.32 -29.76 -47.62
CA LYS A 352 12.33 -30.20 -49.02
C LYS A 352 13.08 -29.19 -49.89
N PRO A 353 13.85 -29.64 -50.91
CA PRO A 353 14.44 -28.73 -51.89
C PRO A 353 13.38 -27.88 -52.60
N ILE A 354 13.72 -26.63 -52.91
CA ILE A 354 12.82 -25.66 -53.53
C ILE A 354 13.28 -25.42 -54.97
N SER A 355 12.37 -25.47 -55.94
CA SER A 355 12.65 -25.05 -57.31
C SER A 355 12.25 -23.59 -57.49
N ARG A 356 13.18 -22.78 -57.99
CA ARG A 356 12.96 -21.34 -58.18
C ARG A 356 11.91 -21.04 -59.24
N ASP A 357 11.74 -21.93 -60.22
CA ASP A 357 10.71 -21.84 -61.27
C ASP A 357 9.28 -21.83 -60.71
N LEU A 358 9.08 -22.44 -59.54
CA LEU A 358 7.78 -22.50 -58.87
C LEU A 358 7.65 -21.46 -57.76
N TYR A 359 8.73 -21.25 -57.00
CA TYR A 359 8.73 -20.42 -55.81
C TYR A 359 9.96 -19.52 -55.78
N HIS A 360 9.76 -18.23 -56.05
CA HIS A 360 10.84 -17.23 -55.98
C HIS A 360 11.08 -16.73 -54.55
N THR A 361 10.02 -16.56 -53.77
CA THR A 361 10.09 -15.98 -52.42
C THR A 361 9.09 -16.65 -51.48
N PHE A 362 9.43 -16.66 -50.19
CA PHE A 362 8.50 -16.98 -49.11
C PHE A 362 8.46 -15.83 -48.11
N ASP A 363 7.27 -15.31 -47.84
CA ASP A 363 7.02 -14.30 -46.82
C ASP A 363 6.27 -14.95 -45.66
N LEU A 364 6.97 -15.15 -44.54
CA LEU A 364 6.46 -15.85 -43.36
C LEU A 364 6.25 -14.86 -42.21
N VAL A 365 5.25 -15.10 -41.38
CA VAL A 365 5.05 -14.41 -40.11
C VAL A 365 5.40 -15.37 -38.98
N VAL A 366 6.47 -15.03 -38.26
CA VAL A 366 6.90 -15.76 -37.08
C VAL A 366 6.19 -15.18 -35.86
N LYS A 367 5.61 -16.06 -35.04
CA LYS A 367 4.98 -15.73 -33.77
C LYS A 367 5.88 -16.19 -32.61
N ALA A 368 6.08 -15.33 -31.63
CA ALA A 368 6.68 -15.66 -30.33
C ALA A 368 5.61 -15.45 -29.25
N GLU A 369 5.42 -16.43 -28.37
CA GLU A 369 4.43 -16.38 -27.29
C GLU A 369 4.94 -17.07 -26.02
N GLN A 370 4.40 -16.71 -24.86
CA GLN A 370 4.74 -17.34 -23.58
C GLN A 370 4.11 -18.73 -23.44
N ASP A 371 4.77 -19.62 -22.69
CA ASP A 371 4.36 -21.01 -22.50
C ASP A 371 3.56 -21.31 -21.22
N ASN A 372 3.20 -20.28 -20.45
CA ASN A 372 2.54 -20.37 -19.14
C ASN A 372 1.00 -20.28 -19.18
N GLY A 373 0.39 -20.25 -20.36
CA GLY A 373 -1.06 -20.12 -20.54
C GLY A 373 -1.56 -18.68 -20.71
N HIS A 374 -0.70 -17.68 -20.54
CA HIS A 374 -0.93 -16.28 -20.88
C HIS A 374 -0.06 -15.92 -22.09
N PRO A 375 -0.48 -16.19 -23.35
CA PRO A 375 0.46 -16.24 -24.47
C PRO A 375 1.07 -14.88 -24.88
N LEU A 376 0.34 -13.78 -24.67
CA LEU A 376 0.73 -12.40 -25.02
C LEU A 376 1.63 -12.32 -26.29
N PRO A 377 1.14 -12.72 -27.48
CA PRO A 377 2.00 -13.01 -28.62
C PRO A 377 2.58 -11.74 -29.28
N ALA A 378 3.80 -11.87 -29.78
CA ALA A 378 4.42 -10.92 -30.71
C ALA A 378 4.65 -11.55 -32.09
N PHE A 379 4.80 -10.69 -33.10
CA PHE A 379 4.92 -11.10 -34.51
C PHE A 379 6.09 -10.41 -35.21
N ALA A 380 6.79 -11.14 -36.06
CA ALA A 380 7.82 -10.60 -36.94
C ALA A 380 7.78 -11.23 -38.33
N SER A 381 8.16 -10.45 -39.34
CA SER A 381 8.20 -10.91 -40.74
C SER A 381 9.55 -11.54 -41.07
N LEU A 382 9.51 -12.70 -41.74
CA LEU A 382 10.66 -13.41 -42.28
C LEU A 382 10.52 -13.54 -43.79
N HIS A 383 11.42 -12.90 -44.53
CA HIS A 383 11.49 -12.95 -45.98
C HIS A 383 12.58 -13.92 -46.44
N ILE A 384 12.21 -14.94 -47.20
CA ILE A 384 13.13 -15.95 -47.72
C ILE A 384 13.21 -15.80 -49.24
N GLU A 385 14.41 -15.55 -49.75
CA GLU A 385 14.68 -15.48 -51.19
C GLU A 385 15.26 -16.81 -51.70
N VAL A 386 14.69 -17.33 -52.78
CA VAL A 386 15.23 -18.50 -53.47
C VAL A 386 16.21 -18.03 -54.53
N LEU A 387 17.49 -18.27 -54.27
CA LEU A 387 18.57 -17.88 -55.16
C LEU A 387 18.67 -18.87 -56.31
N ASP A 388 18.89 -18.33 -57.50
CA ASP A 388 19.27 -19.11 -58.67
C ASP A 388 20.68 -19.71 -58.42
N GLU A 389 20.85 -21.00 -58.69
CA GLU A 389 22.19 -21.55 -58.76
C GLU A 389 22.81 -21.17 -60.11
N ASN A 390 23.90 -20.40 -60.10
CA ASN A 390 24.66 -20.15 -61.33
C ASN A 390 25.34 -21.44 -61.82
N ASN A 391 24.56 -22.29 -62.49
CA ASN A 391 24.93 -23.56 -63.07
C ASN A 391 25.38 -23.43 -64.54
N GLN A 392 25.44 -22.19 -65.06
CA GLN A 392 25.85 -21.91 -66.43
C GLN A 392 27.33 -21.54 -66.48
N ALA A 393 28.15 -22.46 -67.00
CA ALA A 393 29.53 -22.13 -67.35
C ALA A 393 29.54 -21.13 -68.52
N PRO A 394 30.39 -20.08 -68.49
CA PRO A 394 30.54 -19.22 -69.65
C PRO A 394 31.00 -20.05 -70.85
N TYR A 395 30.32 -19.88 -71.98
CA TYR A 395 30.67 -20.56 -73.23
C TYR A 395 31.13 -19.55 -74.27
N PHE A 396 32.07 -19.97 -75.10
CA PHE A 396 32.45 -19.23 -76.29
C PHE A 396 31.37 -19.40 -77.36
N GLN A 397 30.92 -18.30 -77.97
CA GLN A 397 29.91 -18.35 -79.05
C GLN A 397 30.41 -19.14 -80.27
N VAL A 398 31.74 -19.22 -80.45
CA VAL A 398 32.39 -19.93 -81.56
C VAL A 398 33.58 -20.71 -81.02
N SER A 399 33.89 -21.86 -81.62
CA SER A 399 34.97 -22.76 -81.18
C SER A 399 36.38 -22.19 -81.37
N THR A 400 36.56 -21.19 -82.22
CA THR A 400 37.86 -20.55 -82.49
C THR A 400 37.69 -19.07 -82.84
N TYR A 401 38.46 -18.20 -82.20
CA TYR A 401 38.59 -16.79 -82.57
C TYR A 401 39.94 -16.60 -83.29
N GLN A 402 39.90 -16.08 -84.51
CA GLN A 402 41.09 -15.75 -85.29
C GLN A 402 41.16 -14.23 -85.46
N GLY A 403 42.35 -13.67 -85.31
CA GLY A 403 42.61 -12.25 -85.54
C GLY A 403 43.96 -12.08 -86.23
N PHE A 404 44.11 -10.98 -86.96
CA PHE A 404 45.33 -10.64 -87.68
C PHE A 404 45.94 -9.37 -87.07
N VAL A 405 47.26 -9.36 -86.91
CA VAL A 405 48.02 -8.19 -86.44
C VAL A 405 49.22 -7.97 -87.36
N ILE A 406 49.51 -6.72 -87.67
CA ILE A 406 50.68 -6.34 -88.46
C ILE A 406 51.93 -6.35 -87.59
N GLU A 407 53.08 -6.69 -88.17
CA GLU A 407 54.35 -6.84 -87.44
C GLU A 407 54.86 -5.56 -86.77
N SER A 408 54.42 -4.39 -87.26
CA SER A 408 54.80 -3.06 -86.75
C SER A 408 53.82 -2.51 -85.71
N ALA A 409 52.85 -3.31 -85.25
CA ALA A 409 51.86 -2.87 -84.30
C ALA A 409 52.50 -2.50 -82.94
N PRO A 410 52.23 -1.30 -82.39
CA PRO A 410 52.76 -0.90 -81.08
C PRO A 410 52.12 -1.72 -79.94
N VAL A 411 52.80 -1.78 -78.80
CA VAL A 411 52.31 -2.45 -77.59
C VAL A 411 50.97 -1.84 -77.19
N GLY A 412 49.96 -2.70 -76.97
CA GLY A 412 48.58 -2.29 -76.65
C GLY A 412 47.63 -2.27 -77.86
N THR A 413 48.07 -2.68 -79.05
CA THR A 413 47.19 -2.81 -80.22
C THR A 413 46.15 -3.91 -80.03
N THR A 414 44.87 -3.54 -80.10
CA THR A 414 43.73 -4.49 -80.01
C THR A 414 43.60 -5.31 -81.29
N ILE A 415 43.72 -6.64 -81.18
CA ILE A 415 43.72 -7.57 -82.32
C ILE A 415 42.29 -7.99 -82.74
N SER A 416 41.36 -8.03 -81.79
CA SER A 416 39.94 -8.33 -82.04
C SER A 416 39.08 -7.69 -80.95
N SER A 417 38.04 -6.96 -81.36
CA SER A 417 36.98 -6.49 -80.47
C SER A 417 35.64 -6.65 -81.18
N ASN A 418 34.70 -7.38 -80.56
CA ASN A 418 33.39 -7.58 -81.14
C ASN A 418 32.48 -6.43 -80.72
N ALA A 419 32.15 -5.51 -81.64
CA ALA A 419 31.27 -4.35 -81.35
C ALA A 419 29.80 -4.71 -81.09
N ASN A 420 29.42 -5.99 -81.23
CA ASN A 420 28.05 -6.51 -81.05
C ASN A 420 27.85 -7.37 -79.79
N LEU A 421 28.76 -7.33 -78.80
CA LEU A 421 28.53 -7.93 -77.48
C LEU A 421 27.87 -6.91 -76.53
N THR A 422 26.68 -6.46 -76.87
CA THR A 422 25.77 -5.79 -75.92
C THR A 422 24.79 -6.81 -75.36
N ASN A 423 25.31 -7.77 -74.59
CA ASN A 423 24.47 -8.50 -73.63
C ASN A 423 24.72 -7.89 -72.24
N PRO A 424 23.71 -7.38 -71.52
CA PRO A 424 23.91 -6.64 -70.26
C PRO A 424 24.58 -7.42 -69.13
N TRP A 425 24.79 -8.74 -69.28
CA TRP A 425 25.36 -9.62 -68.26
C TRP A 425 26.72 -10.23 -68.63
N ALA A 426 27.37 -9.81 -69.71
CA ALA A 426 28.69 -10.30 -70.10
C ALA A 426 29.75 -9.20 -70.04
N SER A 427 30.26 -8.90 -68.84
CA SER A 427 31.48 -8.11 -68.67
C SER A 427 32.72 -8.99 -68.79
N SER A 428 33.02 -9.46 -70.00
CA SER A 428 34.33 -10.05 -70.31
C SER A 428 34.80 -9.60 -71.68
N LEU A 429 35.47 -8.44 -71.71
CA LEU A 429 36.36 -8.03 -72.80
C LEU A 429 37.62 -8.87 -72.68
N TRP A 430 37.87 -9.77 -73.63
CA TRP A 430 39.14 -10.47 -73.73
C TRP A 430 40.11 -9.62 -74.57
N THR A 431 41.19 -9.15 -73.97
CA THR A 431 42.29 -8.48 -74.67
C THR A 431 43.45 -9.47 -74.78
N MET A 432 43.70 -9.98 -75.99
CA MET A 432 44.86 -10.85 -76.23
C MET A 432 46.08 -9.98 -76.52
N THR A 433 46.92 -9.77 -75.50
CA THR A 433 48.16 -9.00 -75.61
C THR A 433 49.34 -9.97 -75.76
N LEU A 434 49.89 -10.08 -76.96
CA LEU A 434 51.15 -10.79 -77.19
C LEU A 434 52.31 -9.99 -76.59
N ARG A 435 52.93 -10.54 -75.53
CA ARG A 435 54.26 -10.08 -75.08
C ARG A 435 55.31 -10.92 -75.82
N ARG A 436 56.31 -10.24 -76.38
CA ARG A 436 57.50 -10.90 -76.93
C ARG A 436 58.36 -11.49 -75.83
#